data_AF-A0AAN7X5B9-F1
#
_entry.id   AF-A0AAN7X5B9-F1
#
_cell.length_a   1.000
_cell.length_b   1.000
_cell.length_c   1.000
_cell.angle_alpha   90.00
_cell.angle_beta   90.00
_cell.angle_gamma   90.00
#
_symmetry.space_group_name_H-M   'P 1'
#
loop_
_entity.id
_entity.type
_entity.pdbx_description
1 polymer ?
#
loop_
_entity_poly.entity_id
_entity_poly.type
_entity_poly.pdbx_seq_one_letter_code
_entity_poly.pdbx_strand_id
1 'polypeptide(L)'
;MRGVANLTQILDNWRFDILSQMRGLLQNDHQSLLPDYARIQPLSEALDDLYKEFNALKAHLGDLTEKFSAIETFIDEVKAGRNTNADAGPAPSGGIVPVVRQGGRRVLKKKPTTA
;
A
#
# COMPACT_ATOMS: atom_id res chain seq x y z
N MET A 1 -14.06 75.68 35.20
CA MET A 1 -15.20 74.81 35.56
C MET A 1 -14.95 73.43 34.96
N ARG A 2 -14.40 72.48 35.73
CA ARG A 2 -14.20 71.09 35.24
C ARG A 2 -15.58 70.45 35.12
N GLY A 3 -15.97 70.08 33.91
CA GLY A 3 -17.30 69.55 33.61
C GLY A 3 -17.54 68.24 34.35
N VAL A 4 -18.59 68.20 35.16
CA VAL A 4 -19.09 66.96 35.74
C VAL A 4 -19.95 66.31 34.64
N ALA A 5 -19.41 65.32 33.95
CA ALA A 5 -20.20 64.58 32.97
C ALA A 5 -21.25 63.75 33.72
N ASN A 6 -22.50 63.82 33.25
CA ASN A 6 -23.56 62.97 33.79
C ASN A 6 -23.19 61.50 33.53
N LEU A 7 -23.44 60.61 34.49
CA LEU A 7 -23.18 59.17 34.37
C LEU A 7 -23.72 58.58 33.06
N THR A 8 -24.91 59.00 32.62
CA THR A 8 -25.51 58.56 31.36
C THR A 8 -24.63 58.91 30.15
N GLN A 9 -24.03 60.10 30.13
CA GLN A 9 -23.15 60.52 29.03
C GLN A 9 -21.84 59.72 29.01
N ILE A 10 -21.29 59.42 30.19
CA ILE A 10 -20.09 58.58 30.31
C ILE A 10 -20.39 57.17 29.78
N LEU A 11 -21.55 56.61 30.16
CA LEU A 11 -21.99 55.29 29.71
C LEU A 11 -22.25 55.25 28.20
N ASP A 12 -22.86 56.29 27.62
CA ASP A 12 -23.09 56.37 26.18
C ASP A 12 -21.80 56.47 25.39
N ASN A 13 -20.83 57.26 25.86
CA ASN A 13 -19.51 57.34 25.24
C ASN A 13 -18.80 55.97 25.29
N TRP A 14 -18.82 55.29 26.44
CA TRP A 14 -18.24 53.95 26.57
C TRP A 14 -18.90 52.94 25.66
N ARG A 15 -20.24 52.96 25.57
CA ARG A 15 -20.97 52.10 24.64
C ARG A 15 -20.51 52.34 23.21
N PHE A 16 -20.39 53.60 22.80
CA PHE A 16 -19.97 53.94 21.45
C PHE A 16 -18.55 53.46 21.17
N ASP A 17 -17.61 53.72 22.08
CA ASP A 17 -16.22 53.31 21.94
C ASP A 17 -16.07 51.79 21.82
N ILE A 18 -16.77 51.03 22.68
CA ILE A 18 -16.74 49.56 22.64
C ILE A 18 -17.32 49.03 21.33
N LEU A 19 -18.48 49.54 20.90
CA LEU A 19 -19.12 49.09 19.66
C LEU A 19 -18.30 49.46 18.43
N SER A 20 -17.67 50.63 18.42
CA SER A 20 -16.79 51.08 17.37
C SER A 20 -15.54 50.20 17.29
N GLN A 21 -14.92 49.91 18.44
CA GLN A 21 -13.76 49.02 18.53
C GLN A 21 -14.09 47.60 18.08
N MET A 22 -15.21 47.03 18.56
CA MET A 22 -15.65 45.69 18.18
C MET A 22 -15.94 45.60 16.68
N ARG A 23 -16.60 46.62 16.11
CA ARG A 23 -16.82 46.72 14.66
C ARG A 23 -15.50 46.79 13.91
N GLY A 24 -14.54 47.58 14.39
CA GLY A 24 -13.21 47.70 13.81
C GLY A 24 -12.49 46.35 13.75
N LEU A 25 -12.52 45.57 14.84
CA LEU A 25 -11.95 44.23 14.90
C LEU A 25 -12.67 43.27 13.94
N LEU A 26 -14.01 43.23 13.93
CA LEU A 26 -14.75 42.37 13.01
C LEU A 26 -14.49 42.68 11.52
N GLN A 27 -14.23 43.95 11.19
CA GLN A 27 -14.04 44.35 9.80
C GLN A 27 -12.59 44.16 9.34
N ASN A 28 -11.62 44.47 10.19
CA ASN A 28 -10.21 44.57 9.78
C ASN A 28 -9.33 43.45 10.33
N ASP A 29 -9.74 42.82 11.44
CA ASP A 29 -8.95 41.79 12.14
C ASP A 29 -9.86 40.67 12.66
N HIS A 30 -10.76 40.16 11.80
CA HIS A 30 -11.71 39.12 12.20
C HIS A 30 -11.03 37.79 12.58
N GLN A 31 -9.77 37.58 12.17
CA GLN A 31 -8.99 36.37 12.46
C GLN A 31 -8.52 36.29 13.92
N SER A 32 -8.52 37.40 14.67
CA SER A 32 -8.23 37.39 16.11
C SER A 32 -9.43 36.99 16.97
N LEU A 33 -10.64 37.04 16.41
CA LEU A 33 -11.89 36.72 17.09
C LEU A 33 -12.46 35.36 16.71
N LEU A 34 -12.35 35.01 15.43
CA LEU A 34 -12.81 33.72 14.92
C LEU A 34 -11.59 32.79 14.78
N PRO A 35 -11.74 31.48 15.06
CA PRO A 35 -10.79 30.48 14.61
C PRO A 35 -10.44 30.70 13.14
N ASP A 36 -9.20 30.39 12.73
CA ASP A 36 -8.77 30.55 11.35
C ASP A 36 -9.44 29.49 10.45
N TYR A 37 -10.69 29.79 10.06
CA TYR A 37 -11.49 28.94 9.19
C TYR A 37 -10.92 28.89 7.77
N ALA A 38 -10.01 29.79 7.39
CA ALA A 38 -9.34 29.73 6.10
C ALA A 38 -8.43 28.50 5.97
N ARG A 39 -7.98 27.92 7.10
CA ARG A 39 -7.21 26.66 7.11
C ARG A 39 -8.07 25.39 6.97
N ILE A 40 -9.38 25.48 7.13
CA ILE A 40 -10.24 24.29 7.10
C ILE A 40 -10.40 23.76 5.67
N GLN A 41 -10.49 24.64 4.68
CA GLN A 41 -10.59 24.24 3.28
C GLN A 41 -9.38 23.43 2.78
N PRO A 42 -8.11 23.88 2.93
CA PRO A 42 -6.95 23.09 2.51
C PRO A 42 -6.81 21.80 3.33
N LEU A 43 -7.24 21.79 4.60
CA LEU A 43 -7.24 20.57 5.41
C LEU A 43 -8.29 19.56 4.90
N SER A 44 -9.46 20.02 4.48
CA SER A 44 -10.49 19.18 3.86
C SER A 44 -10.02 18.58 2.54
N GLU A 45 -9.30 19.34 1.73
CA GLU A 45 -8.73 18.87 0.46
C GLU A 45 -7.62 17.84 0.69
N ALA A 46 -6.71 18.09 1.63
CA ALA A 46 -5.68 17.14 2.02
C ALA A 46 -6.26 15.82 2.57
N LEU A 47 -7.40 15.88 3.28
CA LEU A 47 -8.11 14.69 3.75
C LEU A 47 -8.76 13.90 2.60
N ASP A 48 -9.33 14.58 1.61
CA ASP A 48 -9.90 13.95 0.41
C ASP A 48 -8.81 13.23 -0.42
N ASP A 49 -7.66 13.87 -0.57
CA ASP A 49 -6.52 13.29 -1.26
C ASP A 49 -5.93 12.10 -0.51
N LEU A 50 -5.78 12.19 0.82
CA LEU A 50 -5.36 11.06 1.64
C LEU A 50 -6.33 9.87 1.51
N TYR A 51 -7.63 10.13 1.43
CA TYR A 51 -8.63 9.08 1.23
C TYR A 51 -8.48 8.40 -0.13
N LYS A 52 -8.18 9.15 -1.20
CA LYS A 52 -7.89 8.59 -2.53
C LYS A 52 -6.62 7.73 -2.49
N GLU A 53 -5.54 8.23 -1.90
CA GLU A 53 -4.28 7.50 -1.78
C GLU A 53 -4.44 6.21 -0.96
N PHE A 54 -5.19 6.27 0.14
CA PHE A 54 -5.50 5.08 0.94
C PHE A 54 -6.26 4.02 0.14
N ASN A 55 -7.25 4.44 -0.66
CA ASN A 55 -7.98 3.50 -1.51
C ASN A 55 -7.11 2.94 -2.64
N ALA A 56 -6.21 3.73 -3.22
CA ALA A 56 -5.23 3.26 -4.19
C ALA A 56 -4.26 2.24 -3.56
N LEU A 57 -3.80 2.50 -2.33
CA LEU A 57 -2.96 1.56 -1.57
C LEU A 57 -3.71 0.26 -1.28
N LYS A 58 -4.98 0.34 -0.90
CA LYS A 58 -5.85 -0.82 -0.68
C LYS A 58 -6.02 -1.66 -1.96
N ALA A 59 -6.21 -1.02 -3.11
CA ALA A 59 -6.27 -1.71 -4.39
C ALA A 59 -4.94 -2.43 -4.69
N HIS A 60 -3.82 -1.74 -4.50
CA HIS A 60 -2.49 -2.31 -4.73
C HIS A 60 -2.17 -3.50 -3.79
N LEU A 61 -2.63 -3.45 -2.55
CA LEU A 61 -2.57 -4.59 -1.62
C LEU A 61 -3.43 -5.77 -2.11
N GLY A 62 -4.64 -5.50 -2.61
CA GLY A 62 -5.50 -6.51 -3.22
C GLY A 62 -4.82 -7.20 -4.40
N ASP A 63 -4.28 -6.42 -5.34
CA ASP A 63 -3.53 -6.92 -6.49
C ASP A 63 -2.31 -7.74 -6.07
N LEU A 64 -1.61 -7.30 -5.02
CA LEU A 64 -0.44 -8.01 -4.51
C LEU A 64 -0.82 -9.34 -3.86
N THR A 65 -1.92 -9.39 -3.10
CA THR A 65 -2.47 -10.64 -2.54
C THR A 65 -2.87 -11.62 -3.64
N GLU A 66 -3.51 -11.15 -4.72
CA GLU A 66 -3.87 -11.99 -5.86
C GLU A 66 -2.62 -12.56 -6.55
N LYS A 67 -1.58 -11.73 -6.75
CA LYS A 67 -0.29 -12.18 -7.28
C LYS A 67 0.37 -13.24 -6.40
N PHE A 68 0.36 -13.06 -5.07
CA PHE A 68 0.90 -14.08 -4.17
C PHE A 68 0.12 -15.40 -4.26
N SER A 69 -1.22 -15.34 -4.34
CA SER A 69 -2.03 -16.55 -4.52
C SER A 69 -1.74 -17.26 -5.85
N ALA A 70 -1.56 -16.52 -6.94
CA ALA A 70 -1.18 -17.10 -8.24
C ALA A 70 0.24 -17.70 -8.23
N ILE A 71 1.17 -17.12 -7.45
CA ILE A 71 2.51 -17.67 -7.28
C ILE A 71 2.47 -18.96 -6.44
N GLU A 72 1.67 -19.00 -5.38
CA GLU A 72 1.48 -20.20 -4.55
C GLU A 72 0.94 -21.37 -5.39
N THR A 73 -0.08 -21.14 -6.22
CA THR A 73 -0.62 -22.18 -7.10
C THR A 73 0.38 -22.64 -8.16
N PHE A 74 1.16 -21.73 -8.73
CA PHE A 74 2.23 -22.09 -9.67
C PHE A 74 3.31 -22.95 -9.01
N ILE A 75 3.71 -22.62 -7.78
CA ILE A 75 4.68 -23.43 -7.03
C ILE A 75 4.12 -24.82 -6.73
N ASP A 76 2.85 -24.92 -6.35
CA ASP A 76 2.19 -26.20 -6.12
C ASP A 76 2.12 -27.04 -7.39
N GLU A 77 1.81 -26.45 -8.55
CA GLU A 77 1.78 -27.14 -9.85
C GLU A 77 3.18 -27.63 -10.26
N VAL A 78 4.22 -26.79 -10.12
CA VAL A 78 5.61 -27.18 -10.42
C VAL A 78 6.08 -28.31 -9.49
N LYS A 79 5.72 -28.25 -8.20
CA LYS A 79 6.04 -29.30 -7.23
C LYS A 79 5.29 -30.60 -7.52
N ALA A 80 4.01 -30.52 -7.87
CA ALA A 80 3.21 -31.67 -8.29
C ALA A 80 3.79 -32.30 -9.56
N GLY A 81 4.12 -31.51 -10.58
CA GLY A 81 4.76 -31.97 -11.81
C GLY A 81 6.15 -32.58 -11.60
N ARG A 82 6.90 -32.14 -10.59
CA ARG A 82 8.15 -32.76 -10.19
C ARG A 82 7.94 -34.10 -9.48
N ASN A 83 6.87 -34.24 -8.70
CA ASN A 83 6.50 -35.48 -8.03
C ASN A 83 5.96 -36.53 -9.01
N THR A 84 5.17 -36.13 -10.03
CA THR A 84 4.69 -37.04 -11.08
C THR A 84 5.82 -37.54 -11.98
N ASN A 85 6.84 -36.72 -12.23
CA ASN A 85 8.04 -37.14 -12.95
C ASN A 85 8.98 -38.02 -12.11
N ALA A 86 8.94 -37.92 -10.78
CA ALA A 86 9.67 -38.82 -9.88
C ALA A 86 8.97 -40.18 -9.69
N ASP A 87 7.65 -40.26 -9.93
CA ASP A 87 6.85 -41.49 -9.86
C ASP A 87 6.89 -42.33 -11.16
N ALA A 88 7.47 -41.79 -12.25
CA ALA A 88 7.76 -42.52 -13.48
C ALA A 88 9.01 -43.44 -13.36
N GLY A 89 9.04 -44.29 -12.32
CA GLY A 89 9.71 -45.61 -12.25
C GLY A 89 11.25 -45.74 -12.26
N PRO A 90 11.77 -46.66 -11.43
CA PRO A 90 12.38 -47.87 -11.96
C PRO A 90 11.47 -49.08 -11.69
N ALA A 91 11.16 -49.82 -12.74
CA ALA A 91 10.31 -51.01 -12.73
C ALA A 91 10.78 -52.08 -11.73
N PRO A 92 9.87 -52.89 -11.16
CA PRO A 92 10.23 -53.97 -10.24
C PRO A 92 10.78 -55.17 -11.02
N SER A 93 12.10 -55.38 -10.97
CA SER A 93 12.71 -56.65 -11.43
C SER A 93 12.49 -57.75 -10.39
N GLY A 94 11.40 -58.50 -10.56
CA GLY A 94 11.17 -59.78 -9.90
C GLY A 94 11.93 -60.94 -10.59
N GLY A 95 12.83 -61.56 -9.82
CA GLY A 95 13.28 -62.97 -9.81
C GLY A 95 13.36 -63.90 -11.04
N ILE A 96 14.57 -64.49 -11.21
CA ILE A 96 14.91 -65.94 -11.24
C ILE A 96 15.08 -66.68 -12.62
N VAL A 97 16.37 -66.76 -13.06
CA VAL A 97 17.23 -67.82 -13.73
C VAL A 97 16.89 -68.48 -15.11
N PRO A 98 17.80 -69.26 -15.78
CA PRO A 98 19.25 -69.11 -16.06
C PRO A 98 19.72 -69.50 -17.51
N VAL A 99 21.00 -69.22 -17.84
CA VAL A 99 21.92 -69.95 -18.78
C VAL A 99 21.61 -69.96 -20.30
N VAL A 100 22.56 -69.43 -21.12
CA VAL A 100 23.27 -70.15 -22.22
C VAL A 100 24.62 -69.48 -22.50
N ARG A 101 25.62 -70.33 -22.77
CA ARG A 101 27.07 -70.15 -22.93
C ARG A 101 27.54 -69.28 -24.12
N GLN A 102 28.58 -68.47 -23.81
CA GLN A 102 29.88 -68.33 -24.49
C GLN A 102 29.98 -68.23 -26.03
N GLY A 103 30.60 -67.14 -26.51
CA GLY A 103 31.08 -67.05 -27.89
C GLY A 103 31.84 -65.76 -28.25
N GLY A 104 33.13 -65.69 -27.87
CA GLY A 104 34.21 -65.21 -28.75
C GLY A 104 34.32 -63.73 -29.19
N ARG A 105 35.45 -63.14 -28.79
CA ARG A 105 36.36 -62.24 -29.56
C ARG A 105 35.93 -60.76 -29.69
N ARG A 106 36.54 -59.81 -28.96
CA ARG A 106 37.75 -59.02 -29.33
C ARG A 106 37.56 -58.34 -30.71
N VAL A 107 37.72 -57.04 -30.98
CA VAL A 107 38.68 -56.01 -30.53
C VAL A 107 38.22 -54.62 -31.06
N LEU A 108 38.60 -53.55 -30.35
CA LEU A 108 38.69 -52.12 -30.67
C LEU A 108 38.44 -51.57 -32.11
N LYS A 109 37.73 -50.43 -32.16
CA LYS A 109 38.03 -49.15 -32.89
C LYS A 109 36.75 -48.28 -32.86
N LYS A 110 36.69 -46.95 -32.76
CA LYS A 110 37.63 -45.81 -32.71
C LYS A 110 36.77 -44.57 -32.31
N LYS A 111 37.35 -43.61 -31.56
CA LYS A 111 36.93 -42.18 -31.43
C LYS A 111 36.90 -41.47 -32.81
N PRO A 112 36.48 -40.19 -33.02
CA PRO A 112 36.28 -39.04 -32.09
C PRO A 112 35.02 -38.14 -32.37
N THR A 113 34.50 -37.40 -31.39
CA THR A 113 34.61 -35.92 -31.17
C THR A 113 33.81 -35.00 -32.11
N THR A 114 32.87 -34.27 -31.49
CA THR A 114 32.44 -32.86 -31.66
C THR A 114 32.29 -32.25 -33.05
N ALA A 115 31.11 -31.68 -33.28
CA ALA A 115 30.94 -30.27 -33.61
C ALA A 115 29.72 -29.74 -32.83
#